data_AF-A0A6B0YZG5-F1
#
_entry.id   AF-A0A6B0YZG5-F1
#
_cell.length_a   1.000
_cell.length_b   1.000
_cell.length_c   1.000
_cell.angle_alpha   90.00
_cell.angle_beta   90.00
_cell.angle_gamma   90.00
#
_symmetry.space_group_name_H-M   'P 1'
#
loop_
_entity.id
_entity.type
_entity.pdbx_description
1 polymer ?
#
loop_
_entity_poly.entity_id
_entity_poly.type
_entity_poly.pdbx_seq_one_letter_code
_entity_poly.pdbx_strand_id
1 'polypeptide(L)'
;MIPAAAAARVGKSLQALIFRFLPDSQKNVPSPSQVRILHALLNGGTLKSHRYLDGRKEYLLHPLSGEATQVPLQDVRRLEELDLLLSNHKFPSTTLRLSQRGRLAALKEKNPVGAPRSPSDSETNHCA
;
A
#
# COMPACT_ATOMS: atom_id res chain seq x y z
N MET A 1 54.22 14.06 -40.16
CA MET A 1 53.41 14.96 -39.33
C MET A 1 52.01 14.37 -39.22
N ILE A 2 51.60 13.91 -38.04
CA ILE A 2 50.33 13.22 -37.78
C ILE A 2 49.66 13.95 -36.60
N PRO A 3 48.40 14.43 -36.71
CA PRO A 3 47.55 14.67 -35.54
C PRO A 3 46.45 13.58 -35.47
N ALA A 4 46.30 12.84 -34.36
CA ALA A 4 45.67 13.23 -33.10
C ALA A 4 44.13 13.36 -33.17
N ALA A 5 43.40 12.33 -32.72
CA ALA A 5 42.04 12.43 -32.15
C ALA A 5 41.70 11.10 -31.44
N ALA A 6 41.77 11.07 -30.10
CA ALA A 6 40.61 11.14 -29.19
C ALA A 6 39.91 9.77 -29.02
N ALA A 7 40.42 8.91 -28.12
CA ALA A 7 40.09 8.89 -26.68
C ALA A 7 38.66 8.43 -26.38
N ALA A 8 38.62 7.24 -25.77
CA ALA A 8 37.50 6.51 -25.19
C ALA A 8 36.44 7.38 -24.47
N ARG A 9 35.17 6.97 -24.60
CA ARG A 9 34.10 7.32 -23.65
C ARG A 9 33.51 6.04 -23.05
N VAL A 10 34.11 5.64 -21.93
CA VAL A 10 33.60 4.68 -20.96
C VAL A 10 32.55 5.38 -20.08
N GLY A 11 31.46 4.67 -19.78
CA GLY A 11 30.76 4.74 -18.49
C GLY A 11 29.94 5.99 -18.20
N LYS A 12 28.75 6.12 -18.78
CA LYS A 12 27.68 6.92 -18.18
C LYS A 12 27.02 6.14 -17.04
N SER A 13 27.64 6.27 -15.87
CA SER A 13 27.01 6.57 -14.58
C SER A 13 25.81 5.71 -14.15
N LEU A 14 26.10 4.73 -13.30
CA LEU A 14 25.21 3.95 -12.43
C LEU A 14 24.45 4.78 -11.37
N GLN A 15 24.27 6.09 -11.55
CA GLN A 15 23.67 6.97 -10.53
C GLN A 15 22.14 6.92 -10.45
N ALA A 16 21.44 6.22 -11.36
CA ALA A 16 19.99 6.04 -11.28
C ALA A 16 19.54 4.88 -10.35
N LEU A 17 20.47 4.27 -9.60
CA LEU A 17 20.21 3.07 -8.77
C LEU A 17 20.21 3.34 -7.26
N ILE A 18 20.46 4.58 -6.82
CA ILE A 18 20.66 4.96 -5.39
C ILE A 18 19.52 5.88 -4.87
N PHE A 19 18.31 5.76 -5.40
CA PHE A 19 17.10 6.21 -4.67
C PHE A 19 16.31 5.03 -4.08
N ARG A 20 16.95 3.85 -4.00
CA ARG A 20 16.30 2.61 -3.56
C ARG A 20 16.33 2.35 -2.06
N PHE A 21 16.93 3.23 -1.25
CA PHE A 21 17.15 2.91 0.17
C PHE A 21 17.28 4.15 1.07
N LEU A 22 16.26 5.01 1.12
CA LEU A 22 16.02 5.85 2.30
C LEU A 22 14.71 5.43 2.95
N PRO A 23 14.73 4.67 4.07
CA PRO A 23 13.54 4.48 4.88
C PRO A 23 13.24 5.80 5.60
N ASP A 24 12.33 6.60 5.05
CA ASP A 24 11.71 7.70 5.77
C ASP A 24 10.77 7.09 6.83
N SER A 25 11.36 6.71 7.97
CA SER A 25 10.70 5.92 9.02
C SER A 25 9.51 6.64 9.67
N GLN A 26 9.35 7.95 9.43
CA GLN A 26 8.24 8.78 9.91
C GLN A 26 7.09 8.91 8.89
N LYS A 27 7.28 8.56 7.60
CA LYS A 27 6.25 8.69 6.53
C LYS A 27 5.51 7.40 6.18
N ASN A 28 5.62 6.37 7.03
CA ASN A 28 5.07 5.03 6.82
C ASN A 28 3.67 4.83 7.42
N VAL A 29 3.07 5.85 8.02
CA VAL A 29 1.71 5.74 8.58
C VAL A 29 0.68 5.96 7.47
N PRO A 30 -0.17 4.97 7.15
CA PRO A 30 -1.23 5.13 6.17
C PRO A 30 -2.29 6.13 6.66
N SER A 31 -2.81 6.96 5.76
CA SER A 31 -3.92 7.86 6.06
C SER A 31 -5.21 7.08 6.40
N PRO A 32 -6.23 7.70 7.03
CA PRO A 32 -7.50 7.02 7.31
C PRO A 32 -8.18 6.45 6.05
N SER A 33 -8.09 7.14 4.90
CA SER A 33 -8.60 6.63 3.63
C SER A 33 -7.80 5.42 3.14
N GLN A 34 -6.47 5.43 3.28
CA GLN A 34 -5.60 4.30 2.94
C GLN A 34 -5.87 3.08 3.82
N VAL A 35 -6.06 3.29 5.12
CA VAL A 35 -6.43 2.25 6.09
C VAL A 35 -7.76 1.60 5.69
N ARG A 36 -8.77 2.38 5.28
CA ARG A 36 -10.05 1.84 4.77
C ARG A 36 -9.87 0.95 3.54
N ILE A 37 -9.01 1.33 2.59
CA ILE A 37 -8.71 0.51 1.41
C ILE A 37 -8.07 -0.82 1.85
N LEU A 38 -7.06 -0.75 2.72
CA LEU A 38 -6.35 -1.92 3.22
C LEU A 38 -7.30 -2.89 3.94
N HIS A 39 -8.19 -2.39 4.79
CA HIS A 39 -9.19 -3.22 5.48
C HIS A 39 -10.22 -3.82 4.52
N ALA A 40 -10.74 -3.05 3.57
CA ALA A 40 -11.69 -3.57 2.61
C ALA A 40 -11.09 -4.71 1.78
N LEU A 41 -9.83 -4.57 1.35
CA LEU A 41 -9.10 -5.63 0.65
C LEU A 41 -8.79 -6.83 1.55
N LEU A 42 -8.48 -6.61 2.83
CA LEU A 42 -8.25 -7.67 3.80
C LEU A 42 -9.53 -8.51 4.03
N ASN A 43 -10.69 -7.87 4.00
CA ASN A 43 -12.01 -8.49 4.15
C ASN A 43 -12.54 -9.14 2.86
N GLY A 44 -11.70 -9.30 1.83
CA GLY A 44 -12.07 -9.95 0.57
C GLY A 44 -12.63 -9.02 -0.50
N GLY A 45 -12.63 -7.70 -0.27
CA GLY A 45 -12.92 -6.72 -1.31
C GLY A 45 -11.88 -6.71 -2.43
N THR A 46 -12.21 -6.06 -3.54
CA THR A 46 -11.31 -5.93 -4.70
C THR A 46 -11.16 -4.48 -5.11
N LEU A 47 -9.92 -4.06 -5.41
CA LEU A 47 -9.63 -2.73 -5.92
C LEU A 47 -9.30 -2.86 -7.41
N LYS A 48 -10.05 -2.18 -8.26
CA LYS A 48 -9.88 -2.24 -9.71
C LYS A 48 -9.51 -0.87 -10.25
N SER A 49 -8.57 -0.87 -11.19
CA SER A 49 -8.28 0.29 -12.02
C SER A 49 -9.15 0.23 -13.28
N HIS A 50 -9.88 1.31 -13.50
CA HIS A 50 -10.68 1.55 -14.69
C HIS A 50 -9.98 2.61 -15.54
N ARG A 51 -9.91 2.38 -16.85
CA ARG A 51 -9.38 3.34 -17.81
C ARG A 51 -10.48 3.66 -18.80
N TYR A 52 -10.83 4.93 -18.90
CA TYR A 52 -11.85 5.43 -19.81
C TYR A 52 -11.22 5.79 -21.16
N LEU A 53 -12.07 5.91 -22.19
CA LEU A 53 -11.64 6.22 -23.55
C LEU A 53 -11.01 7.61 -23.67
N ASP A 54 -11.39 8.54 -22.79
CA ASP A 54 -10.78 9.86 -22.68
C ASP A 54 -9.40 9.86 -21.99
N GLY A 55 -8.91 8.67 -21.60
CA GLY A 55 -7.63 8.48 -20.95
C GLY A 55 -7.67 8.65 -19.42
N ARG A 56 -8.82 9.00 -18.83
CA ARG A 56 -8.96 9.10 -17.36
C ARG A 56 -8.76 7.73 -16.72
N LYS A 57 -8.08 7.73 -15.58
CA LYS A 57 -7.84 6.54 -14.75
C LYS A 57 -8.56 6.74 -13.42
N GLU A 58 -9.45 5.80 -13.11
CA GLU A 58 -10.16 5.78 -11.83
C GLU A 58 -9.91 4.47 -11.12
N TYR A 59 -10.02 4.51 -9.80
CA TYR A 59 -9.92 3.34 -8.95
C TYR A 59 -11.22 3.14 -8.21
N LEU A 60 -11.80 1.95 -8.35
CA LEU A 60 -13.04 1.56 -7.68
C LEU A 60 -12.74 0.44 -6.69
N LEU A 61 -13.12 0.69 -5.43
CA LEU A 61 -13.08 -0.30 -4.37
C LEU A 61 -14.44 -1.00 -4.32
N HIS A 62 -14.43 -2.28 -4.63
CA HIS A 62 -15.59 -3.16 -4.56
C HIS A 62 -15.54 -3.94 -3.23
N PRO A 63 -16.33 -3.57 -2.22
CA PRO A 63 -16.45 -4.36 -1.00
C PRO A 63 -17.11 -5.72 -1.30
N LEU A 64 -17.05 -6.65 -0.34
CA LEU A 64 -17.72 -7.95 -0.46
C LEU A 64 -19.26 -7.79 -0.49
N SER A 65 -19.78 -6.75 0.16
CA SER A 65 -21.18 -6.38 0.18
C SER A 65 -21.31 -4.86 0.06
N GLY A 66 -22.27 -4.41 -0.75
CA GLY A 66 -22.54 -3.00 -1.00
C GLY A 66 -21.96 -2.47 -2.32
N GLU A 67 -22.09 -1.16 -2.50
CA GLU A 67 -21.73 -0.47 -3.74
C GLU A 67 -20.24 -0.21 -3.88
N ALA A 68 -19.78 -0.17 -5.13
CA ALA A 68 -18.42 0.22 -5.43
C ALA A 68 -18.19 1.69 -5.08
N THR A 69 -17.09 2.00 -4.41
CA THR A 69 -16.75 3.37 -4.01
C THR A 69 -15.50 3.84 -4.74
N GLN A 70 -15.53 5.08 -5.23
CA GLN A 70 -14.36 5.70 -5.85
C GLN A 70 -13.28 6.00 -4.81
N VAL A 71 -12.04 5.69 -5.17
CA VAL A 71 -10.87 5.90 -4.32
C VAL A 71 -9.96 6.96 -4.94
N PRO A 72 -9.42 7.90 -4.14
CA PRO A 72 -8.45 8.86 -4.62
C PRO A 72 -7.20 8.20 -5.22
N LEU A 73 -6.80 8.66 -6.41
CA LEU A 73 -5.57 8.21 -7.08
C LEU A 73 -4.33 8.30 -6.19
N GLN A 74 -4.25 9.38 -5.40
CA GLN A 74 -3.11 9.68 -4.54
C GLN A 74 -2.91 8.62 -3.46
N ASP A 75 -4.01 8.15 -2.86
CA ASP A 75 -3.98 7.10 -1.84
C ASP A 75 -3.52 5.77 -2.42
N VAL A 76 -4.02 5.41 -3.61
CA VAL A 76 -3.59 4.17 -4.28
C VAL A 76 -2.12 4.22 -4.65
N ARG A 77 -1.66 5.32 -5.25
CA ARG A 77 -0.24 5.52 -5.58
C ARG A 77 0.64 5.42 -4.35
N ARG A 78 0.24 6.05 -3.25
CA ARG A 78 1.02 5.98 -2.01
C ARG A 78 1.12 4.56 -1.47
N LEU A 79 0.03 3.80 -1.53
CA LEU A 79 0.04 2.40 -1.13
C LEU A 79 0.88 1.49 -2.05
N GLU A 80 0.94 1.80 -3.35
CA GLU A 80 1.85 1.13 -4.30
C GLU A 80 3.32 1.50 -4.01
N GLU A 81 3.63 2.78 -3.76
CA GLU A 81 4.98 3.26 -3.39
C GLU A 81 5.51 2.62 -2.09
N LEU A 82 4.61 2.29 -1.16
CA LEU A 82 4.93 1.63 0.10
C LEU A 82 5.01 0.09 -0.01
N ASP A 83 4.89 -0.46 -1.22
CA ASP A 83 4.78 -1.90 -1.49
C ASP A 83 3.65 -2.59 -0.70
N LEU A 84 2.57 -1.88 -0.36
CA LEU A 84 1.41 -2.43 0.34
C LEU A 84 0.38 -3.02 -0.64
N LEU A 85 0.37 -2.52 -1.88
CA LEU A 85 -0.43 -3.04 -2.99
C LEU A 85 0.45 -3.62 -4.09
N LEU A 86 -0.05 -4.69 -4.72
CA LEU A 86 0.51 -5.31 -5.91
C LEU A 86 -0.52 -5.19 -7.04
N SER A 87 -0.09 -4.63 -8.15
CA SER A 87 -0.89 -4.50 -9.36
C SER A 87 -0.80 -5.78 -10.19
N ASN A 88 -1.94 -6.41 -10.49
CA ASN A 88 -2.03 -7.51 -11.44
C ASN A 88 -2.44 -6.95 -12.80
N HIS A 89 -1.48 -6.85 -13.72
CA HIS A 89 -1.64 -6.27 -15.06
C HIS A 89 -2.28 -7.24 -16.07
N LYS A 90 -3.31 -7.98 -15.66
CA LYS A 90 -4.09 -8.83 -16.58
C LYS A 90 -5.20 -8.01 -17.24
N PHE A 91 -5.29 -8.11 -18.55
CA PHE A 91 -6.38 -7.54 -19.36
C PHE A 91 -7.72 -8.23 -19.03
N PRO A 92 -8.89 -7.56 -19.04
CA PRO A 92 -9.18 -6.17 -19.45
C PRO A 92 -9.12 -5.11 -18.33
N SER A 93 -8.95 -5.48 -17.07
CA SER A 93 -8.87 -4.51 -15.96
C SER A 93 -7.80 -4.90 -14.95
N THR A 94 -6.95 -3.92 -14.60
CA THR A 94 -5.90 -4.13 -13.61
C THR A 94 -6.53 -4.23 -12.23
N THR A 95 -6.38 -5.40 -11.59
CA THR A 95 -6.84 -5.62 -10.22
C THR A 95 -5.66 -5.48 -9.27
N LEU A 96 -5.82 -4.67 -8.23
CA LEU A 96 -4.83 -4.47 -7.19
C LEU A 96 -5.15 -5.39 -6.01
N ARG A 97 -4.11 -6.02 -5.46
CA ARG A 97 -4.21 -6.94 -4.32
C ARG A 97 -3.25 -6.53 -3.22
N LEU A 98 -3.53 -6.91 -1.99
CA LEU A 98 -2.59 -6.70 -0.90
C LEU A 98 -1.31 -7.52 -1.10
N SER A 99 -0.17 -6.89 -0.87
CA SER A 99 1.09 -7.60 -0.67
C SER A 99 1.10 -8.30 0.70
N GLN A 100 2.14 -9.08 0.99
CA GLN A 100 2.34 -9.60 2.35
C GLN A 100 2.51 -8.46 3.36
N ARG A 101 3.26 -7.40 3.01
CA ARG A 101 3.42 -6.21 3.85
C ARG A 101 2.10 -5.47 4.03
N GLY A 102 1.30 -5.34 2.97
CA GLY A 102 -0.04 -4.75 3.02
C GLY A 102 -0.98 -5.48 3.96
N ARG A 103 -0.97 -6.83 3.94
CA ARG A 103 -1.76 -7.64 4.88
C ARG A 103 -1.34 -7.43 6.33
N LEU A 104 -0.04 -7.41 6.62
CA LEU A 104 0.46 -7.14 7.96
C LEU A 104 0.11 -5.73 8.44
N ALA A 105 0.22 -4.73 7.58
CA ALA A 105 -0.18 -3.35 7.88
C ALA A 105 -1.68 -3.26 8.21
N ALA A 106 -2.54 -3.89 7.39
CA ALA A 106 -3.98 -3.93 7.62
C ALA A 106 -4.35 -4.62 8.95
N LEU A 107 -3.62 -5.67 9.34
CA LEU A 107 -3.83 -6.38 10.60
C LEU A 107 -3.33 -5.56 11.80
N LYS A 108 -2.21 -4.83 11.66
CA LYS A 108 -1.69 -3.94 12.70
C LYS A 108 -2.69 -2.82 13.02
N GLU A 109 -3.26 -2.19 11.99
CA GLU A 109 -4.26 -1.12 12.14
C GLU A 109 -5.63 -1.62 12.59
N LYS A 110 -5.91 -2.93 12.49
CA LYS A 110 -7.09 -3.54 13.15
C LYS A 110 -6.92 -3.57 14.67
N ASN A 111 -5.68 -3.52 15.16
CA ASN A 111 -5.33 -3.78 16.55
C ASN A 111 -4.87 -2.58 17.42
N PRO A 112 -5.20 -1.29 17.16
CA PRO A 112 -4.90 -0.22 18.10
C PRO A 112 -6.06 0.14 19.05
N VAL A 113 -7.15 -0.65 19.13
CA VAL A 113 -8.21 -0.47 20.15
C VAL A 113 -8.55 -1.83 20.77
N GLY A 114 -7.72 -2.29 21.71
CA GLY A 114 -7.97 -3.58 22.36
C GLY A 114 -6.87 -4.14 23.26
N ALA A 115 -6.21 -3.31 24.09
CA ALA A 115 -5.67 -3.73 25.38
C ALA A 115 -5.15 -2.50 26.14
N PRO A 116 -5.55 -2.34 27.40
CA PRO A 116 -4.70 -2.88 28.45
C PRO A 116 -5.26 -4.17 29.04
N ARG A 117 -4.30 -5.05 29.33
CA ARG A 117 -4.44 -6.22 30.18
C ARG A 117 -4.69 -5.76 31.62
N SER A 118 -5.62 -6.40 32.31
CA SER A 118 -5.49 -6.63 33.76
C SER A 118 -5.92 -8.07 34.06
N PRO A 119 -4.97 -8.95 34.45
CA PRO A 119 -5.24 -10.09 35.30
C PRO A 119 -5.15 -9.60 36.75
N SER A 120 -6.25 -9.54 37.46
CA SER A 120 -6.25 -9.42 38.92
C SER A 120 -7.44 -10.17 39.47
N ASP A 121 -7.10 -11.24 40.17
CA ASP A 121 -7.89 -12.05 41.07
C ASP A 121 -8.53 -11.22 42.19
N SER A 122 -9.20 -11.92 43.13
CA SER A 122 -9.89 -11.45 44.36
C SER A 122 -11.24 -10.74 44.12
N GLU A 123 -12.38 -11.13 44.69
CA GLU A 123 -12.63 -11.89 45.91
C GLU A 123 -14.08 -12.43 45.90
N THR A 124 -14.22 -13.64 46.42
CA THR A 124 -15.39 -14.18 47.10
C THR A 124 -16.11 -13.11 47.91
N ASN A 125 -17.39 -12.84 47.64
CA ASN A 125 -18.29 -12.32 48.65
C ASN A 125 -19.45 -13.29 48.85
N HIS A 126 -19.28 -14.03 49.95
CA HIS A 126 -20.24 -14.80 50.70
C HIS A 126 -21.05 -13.84 51.59
N CYS A 127 -22.33 -14.16 51.85
CA CYS A 127 -23.25 -13.57 52.84
C CYS A 127 -23.72 -12.11 52.60
N ALA A 128 -24.99 -11.74 52.87
CA ALA A 128 -25.97 -12.28 53.81
C ALA A 128 -27.39 -12.37 53.21
#